data_AF-A0A6I9MQE0-F1
#
_entry.id   AF-A0A6I9MQE0-F1
#
_cell.length_a   1.000
_cell.length_b   1.000
_cell.length_c   1.000
_cell.angle_alpha   90.00
_cell.angle_beta   90.00
_cell.angle_gamma   90.00
#
_symmetry.space_group_name_H-M   'P 1'
#
loop_
_entity.id
_entity.type
_entity.pdbx_description
1 polymer ?
#
loop_
_entity_poly.entity_id
_entity_poly.type
_entity_poly.pdbx_seq_one_letter_code
_entity_poly.pdbx_strand_id
1 'polypeptide(L)'
;MTKTKEDSESHSKVVGPEPQYLDEFTSLLVPDDTRVMVDLLKLAVSCRSGEKGKEVLSAVLSGMGTAYPQVADMLLELCVTELEDVATDSQSGRLSSQPVVVESIHPYTDDTSTSGTVKIPGAEGLRIEFDRQCSTERRHDPLTIMDGANRIVSVRSGREWSDWSSELRIPGDELKWKFTSDGSVNGWGWRFTVYPIMPAAGPKDLLSDRCILSCPSMDLVTCLLDFRLNFASNRSIVPRLAASLAACAQLSALAAGHRMWALQRLRKLLTTEYGQSININRLLGYSEGEARSMSFTGSALAALVKGLPEALQRQYEYEDPIVRGGKQLLHSPFFKVLVALACDLELDTLPCCAETHKWAWFRRYCTASRVAVALDKRTSQPRAFLDE
;
A
#
# COMPACT_ATOMS: atom_id res chain seq x y z
N MET A 1 13.31 66.26 -24.68
CA MET A 1 12.21 65.47 -24.09
C MET A 1 12.01 64.22 -24.94
N THR A 2 12.66 63.17 -24.51
CA THR A 2 12.63 61.81 -25.08
C THR A 2 11.34 61.12 -24.65
N LYS A 3 10.60 60.57 -25.61
CA LYS A 3 9.58 59.54 -25.33
C LYS A 3 9.55 58.55 -26.49
N THR A 4 10.39 57.54 -26.34
CA THR A 4 10.44 56.30 -27.11
C THR A 4 9.13 55.53 -26.88
N LYS A 5 8.52 55.03 -27.95
CA LYS A 5 7.32 54.19 -27.91
C LYS A 5 7.78 52.75 -28.14
N GLU A 6 7.45 51.90 -27.17
CA GLU A 6 7.90 50.51 -27.04
C GLU A 6 7.35 49.61 -28.15
N ASP A 7 8.24 48.79 -28.72
CA ASP A 7 7.90 47.61 -29.51
C ASP A 7 7.40 46.50 -28.57
N SER A 8 6.24 45.95 -28.89
CA SER A 8 5.64 44.81 -28.19
C SER A 8 6.11 43.51 -28.84
N GLU A 9 7.09 42.83 -28.24
CA GLU A 9 7.37 41.42 -28.51
C GLU A 9 6.75 40.55 -27.41
N SER A 10 5.63 39.91 -27.76
CA SER A 10 4.96 38.91 -26.94
C SER A 10 5.69 37.57 -27.02
N HIS A 11 6.62 37.31 -26.10
CA HIS A 11 7.14 35.97 -25.87
C HIS A 11 6.30 35.24 -24.81
N SER A 12 5.39 34.38 -25.26
CA SER A 12 4.71 33.40 -24.41
C SER A 12 5.73 32.34 -23.95
N LYS A 13 6.34 32.51 -22.78
CA LYS A 13 7.07 31.44 -22.12
C LYS A 13 6.07 30.51 -21.44
N VAL A 14 6.13 29.24 -21.82
CA VAL A 14 5.46 28.13 -21.12
C VAL A 14 6.01 28.09 -19.70
N VAL A 15 5.15 28.37 -18.72
CA VAL A 15 5.49 28.33 -17.29
C VAL A 15 5.57 26.87 -16.86
N GLY A 16 6.78 26.32 -16.83
CA GLY A 16 7.08 25.17 -15.97
C GLY A 16 7.08 25.62 -14.50
N PRO A 17 6.89 24.71 -13.53
CA PRO A 17 6.95 25.07 -12.11
C PRO A 17 8.35 25.62 -11.79
N GLU A 18 8.42 26.89 -11.38
CA GLU A 18 9.66 27.51 -10.93
C GLU A 18 10.25 26.74 -9.73
N PRO A 19 11.58 26.64 -9.60
CA PRO A 19 12.20 26.05 -8.43
C PRO A 19 11.75 26.82 -7.18
N GLN A 20 11.03 26.13 -6.29
CA GLN A 20 10.54 26.69 -5.03
C GLN A 20 11.72 26.92 -4.07
N TYR A 21 12.29 28.11 -4.13
CA TYR A 21 13.22 28.60 -3.12
C TYR A 21 12.49 28.85 -1.80
N LEU A 22 13.20 28.68 -0.68
CA LEU A 22 12.69 29.03 0.65
C LEU A 22 12.35 30.53 0.69
N ASP A 23 11.19 30.86 1.24
CA ASP A 23 10.78 32.24 1.49
C ASP A 23 11.50 32.82 2.72
N GLU A 24 11.26 34.11 3.01
CA GLU A 24 11.91 34.82 4.12
C GLU A 24 11.76 34.08 5.47
N PHE A 25 10.61 33.46 5.72
CA PHE A 25 10.35 32.76 6.97
C PHE A 25 10.98 31.36 7.00
N THR A 26 10.82 30.60 5.92
CA THR A 26 11.31 29.22 5.81
C THR A 26 12.83 29.15 5.62
N SER A 27 13.47 30.25 5.22
CA SER A 27 14.93 30.39 5.19
C SER A 27 15.59 30.37 6.58
N LEU A 28 14.82 30.56 7.65
CA LEU A 28 15.30 30.48 9.03
C LEU A 28 15.47 29.05 9.54
N LEU A 29 14.91 28.05 8.84
CA LEU A 29 14.99 26.64 9.22
C LEU A 29 16.38 26.08 8.95
N VAL A 30 16.93 25.36 9.93
CA VAL A 30 18.21 24.67 9.81
C VAL A 30 18.01 23.18 9.50
N PRO A 31 19.04 22.48 8.98
CA PRO A 31 18.94 21.04 8.71
C PRO A 31 18.46 20.20 9.90
N ASP A 32 18.77 20.61 11.14
CA ASP A 32 18.36 19.91 12.36
C ASP A 32 16.85 19.94 12.60
N ASP A 33 16.14 20.96 12.08
CA ASP A 33 14.69 21.10 12.21
C ASP A 33 13.92 20.12 11.31
N THR A 34 14.58 19.54 10.31
CA THR A 34 13.94 18.70 9.28
C THR A 34 13.15 17.54 9.88
N ARG A 35 13.66 16.90 10.95
CA ARG A 35 12.97 15.76 11.59
C ARG A 35 11.63 16.17 12.18
N VAL A 36 11.59 17.30 12.87
CA VAL A 36 10.35 17.85 13.44
C VAL A 36 9.37 18.22 12.33
N MET A 37 9.87 18.79 11.23
CA MET A 37 9.05 19.11 10.06
C MET A 37 8.45 17.86 9.39
N VAL A 38 9.19 16.75 9.35
CA VAL A 38 8.68 15.46 8.88
C VAL A 38 7.59 14.91 9.81
N ASP A 39 7.78 14.99 11.13
CA ASP A 39 6.77 14.58 12.11
C ASP A 39 5.48 15.40 11.94
N LEU A 40 5.60 16.72 11.78
CA LEU A 40 4.47 17.59 11.48
C LEU A 40 3.79 17.21 10.17
N LEU A 41 4.54 16.89 9.11
CA LEU A 41 3.96 16.42 7.85
C LEU A 41 3.22 15.09 8.04
N LYS A 42 3.75 14.17 8.85
CA LYS A 42 3.14 12.87 9.15
C LYS A 42 1.80 13.03 9.91
N LEU A 43 1.71 14.01 10.79
CA LEU A 43 0.45 14.42 11.44
C LEU A 43 -0.50 15.12 10.44
N ALA A 44 0.03 15.96 9.54
CA ALA A 44 -0.75 16.67 8.54
C ALA A 44 -1.41 15.73 7.53
N VAL A 45 -0.70 14.71 7.03
CA VAL A 45 -1.29 13.65 6.16
C VAL A 45 -2.29 12.76 6.91
N SER A 46 -2.39 12.92 8.23
CA SER A 46 -3.37 12.28 9.10
C SER A 46 -4.46 13.27 9.54
N CYS A 47 -4.66 14.35 8.78
CA CYS A 47 -5.69 15.37 8.97
C CYS A 47 -5.56 16.21 10.26
N ARG A 48 -4.37 16.27 10.89
CA ARG A 48 -4.14 16.98 12.17
C ARG A 48 -3.54 18.37 12.06
N SER A 49 -3.32 18.88 10.84
CA SER A 49 -2.66 20.18 10.61
C SER A 49 -3.46 21.11 9.67
N GLY A 50 -4.80 21.01 9.73
CA GLY A 50 -5.70 21.76 8.85
C GLY A 50 -5.64 21.33 7.39
N GLU A 51 -6.52 21.90 6.56
CA GLU A 51 -6.72 21.46 5.16
C GLU A 51 -5.50 21.67 4.26
N LYS A 52 -4.67 22.68 4.55
CA LYS A 52 -3.49 23.04 3.76
C LYS A 52 -2.16 22.59 4.37
N GLY A 53 -2.19 21.95 5.54
CA GLY A 53 -0.97 21.62 6.29
C GLY A 53 -0.05 20.69 5.51
N LYS A 54 -0.63 19.70 4.82
CA LYS A 54 0.10 18.74 4.00
C LYS A 54 0.84 19.42 2.85
N GLU A 55 0.16 20.30 2.11
CA GLU A 55 0.71 21.00 0.95
C GLU A 55 1.82 21.96 1.38
N VAL A 56 1.61 22.71 2.46
CA VAL A 56 2.61 23.66 2.98
C VAL A 56 3.85 22.93 3.49
N LEU A 57 3.68 21.93 4.37
CA LEU A 57 4.81 21.22 4.97
C LEU A 57 5.62 20.42 3.95
N SER A 58 4.96 19.78 2.99
CA SER A 58 5.65 19.12 1.88
C SER A 58 6.41 20.11 1.00
N ALA A 59 5.89 21.33 0.82
CA ALA A 59 6.58 22.38 0.10
C ALA A 59 7.83 22.90 0.81
N VAL A 60 7.74 23.13 2.12
CA VAL A 60 8.87 23.56 2.94
C VAL A 60 9.96 22.48 2.96
N LEU A 61 9.62 21.22 3.24
CA LEU A 61 10.60 20.12 3.27
C LEU A 61 11.30 19.92 1.92
N SER A 62 10.56 20.08 0.83
CA SER A 62 11.16 20.04 -0.50
C SER A 62 12.10 21.23 -0.75
N GLY A 63 11.70 22.44 -0.35
CA GLY A 63 12.56 23.63 -0.42
C GLY A 63 13.84 23.45 0.40
N MET A 64 13.74 22.90 1.61
CA MET A 64 14.88 22.54 2.45
C MET A 64 15.79 21.50 1.77
N GLY A 65 15.21 20.49 1.12
CA GLY A 65 15.98 19.51 0.33
C GLY A 65 16.72 20.16 -0.85
N THR A 66 16.17 21.20 -1.47
CA THR A 66 16.88 21.95 -2.52
C THR A 66 17.98 22.85 -1.97
N ALA A 67 17.79 23.43 -0.79
CA ALA A 67 18.76 24.33 -0.14
C ALA A 67 19.92 23.57 0.51
N TYR A 68 19.65 22.39 1.08
CA TYR A 68 20.60 21.60 1.85
C TYR A 68 20.68 20.16 1.30
N PRO A 69 21.76 19.78 0.59
CA PRO A 69 21.90 18.44 0.02
C PRO A 69 21.78 17.29 1.04
N GLN A 70 22.31 17.50 2.25
CA GLN A 70 22.20 16.54 3.36
C GLN A 70 20.75 16.30 3.81
N VAL A 71 19.88 17.31 3.67
CA VAL A 71 18.45 17.18 3.96
C VAL A 71 17.78 16.35 2.88
N ALA A 72 18.13 16.55 1.61
CA ALA A 72 17.59 15.74 0.52
C ALA A 72 17.97 14.25 0.68
N ASP A 73 19.22 13.95 1.02
CA ASP A 73 19.68 12.58 1.26
C ASP A 73 18.95 11.94 2.44
N MET A 74 18.76 12.70 3.53
CA MET A 74 18.03 12.22 4.71
C MET A 74 16.54 11.95 4.41
N LEU A 75 15.87 12.85 3.69
CA LEU A 75 14.47 12.67 3.29
C LEU A 75 14.30 11.48 2.35
N LEU A 76 15.27 11.24 1.45
CA LEU A 76 15.24 10.10 0.55
C LEU A 76 15.41 8.78 1.31
N GLU A 77 16.37 8.70 2.23
CA GLU A 77 16.52 7.51 3.09
C GLU A 77 15.31 7.27 3.98
N LEU A 78 14.71 8.34 4.53
CA LEU A 78 13.48 8.23 5.29
C LEU A 78 12.35 7.64 4.44
N CYS A 79 12.19 8.12 3.20
CA CYS A 79 11.16 7.59 2.30
C CYS A 79 11.37 6.11 1.96
N VAL A 80 12.63 5.70 1.73
CA VAL A 80 12.95 4.29 1.46
C VAL A 80 12.67 3.42 2.68
N THR A 81 13.11 3.86 3.86
CA THR A 81 12.90 3.15 5.13
C THR A 81 11.40 3.01 5.43
N GLU A 82 10.62 4.07 5.30
CA GLU A 82 9.16 4.03 5.48
C GLU A 82 8.49 3.03 4.50
N LEU A 83 8.94 2.94 3.25
CA LEU A 83 8.42 1.95 2.29
C LEU A 83 8.82 0.51 2.66
N GLU A 84 10.06 0.30 3.10
CA GLU A 84 10.56 -1.00 3.58
C GLU A 84 9.76 -1.45 4.81
N ASP A 85 9.49 -0.53 5.73
CA ASP A 85 8.68 -0.75 6.92
C ASP A 85 7.21 -1.04 6.53
N VAL A 86 6.59 -0.30 5.60
CA VAL A 86 5.23 -0.65 5.10
C VAL A 86 5.20 -2.09 4.53
N ALA A 87 6.22 -2.45 3.75
CA ALA A 87 6.30 -3.75 3.09
C ALA A 87 6.48 -4.91 4.09
N THR A 88 7.15 -4.67 5.21
CA THR A 88 7.41 -5.67 6.26
C THR A 88 6.34 -5.66 7.37
N ASP A 89 5.83 -4.49 7.75
CA ASP A 89 4.88 -4.29 8.85
C ASP A 89 3.50 -4.89 8.57
N SER A 90 3.21 -5.12 7.30
CA SER A 90 2.00 -5.83 6.86
C SER A 90 1.94 -7.28 7.37
N GLN A 91 3.07 -7.85 7.81
CA GLN A 91 3.09 -9.13 8.52
C GLN A 91 2.88 -8.96 10.04
N SER A 92 3.36 -7.87 10.65
CA SER A 92 3.22 -7.59 12.10
C SER A 92 1.82 -7.11 12.49
N GLY A 93 1.10 -6.40 11.61
CA GLY A 93 -0.30 -6.02 11.85
C GLY A 93 -1.26 -7.21 11.97
N ARG A 94 -0.87 -8.40 11.47
CA ARG A 94 -1.61 -9.67 11.67
C ARG A 94 -1.22 -10.40 12.95
N LEU A 95 -0.11 -10.06 13.58
CA LEU A 95 0.39 -10.74 14.77
C LEU A 95 -0.17 -10.16 16.08
N SER A 96 -0.74 -8.95 16.06
CA SER A 96 -1.24 -8.30 17.27
C SER A 96 -2.66 -8.74 17.69
N SER A 97 -3.41 -9.44 16.85
CA SER A 97 -4.80 -9.79 17.17
C SER A 97 -5.16 -11.17 16.61
N GLN A 98 -4.55 -12.22 17.17
CA GLN A 98 -5.00 -13.58 16.89
C GLN A 98 -6.40 -13.81 17.46
N PRO A 99 -7.25 -14.60 16.78
CA PRO A 99 -8.55 -14.95 17.32
C PRO A 99 -8.40 -15.63 18.69
N VAL A 100 -9.22 -15.21 19.65
CA VAL A 100 -9.19 -15.78 21.01
C VAL A 100 -10.26 -16.85 21.13
N VAL A 101 -9.86 -18.07 21.44
CA VAL A 101 -10.78 -19.18 21.70
C VAL A 101 -11.09 -19.23 23.19
N VAL A 102 -12.37 -19.35 23.52
CA VAL A 102 -12.85 -19.56 24.88
C VAL A 102 -13.85 -20.70 24.88
N GLU A 103 -13.70 -21.62 25.83
CA GLU A 103 -14.55 -22.80 25.94
C GLU A 103 -14.80 -23.20 27.39
N SER A 104 -15.89 -23.93 27.61
CA SER A 104 -16.09 -24.70 28.84
C SER A 104 -15.28 -25.99 28.80
N ILE A 105 -15.18 -26.68 29.94
CA ILE A 105 -14.86 -28.11 29.91
C ILE A 105 -15.99 -28.88 29.18
N HIS A 106 -15.63 -29.97 28.52
CA HIS A 106 -16.54 -30.75 27.67
C HIS A 106 -16.57 -32.23 28.09
N PRO A 107 -17.69 -32.75 28.62
CA PRO A 107 -18.92 -32.06 29.04
C PRO A 107 -18.69 -31.06 30.20
N TYR A 108 -19.59 -30.09 30.35
CA TYR A 108 -19.56 -29.17 31.50
C TYR A 108 -20.12 -29.82 32.77
N THR A 109 -19.75 -29.29 33.94
CA THR A 109 -20.19 -29.77 35.26
C THR A 109 -21.41 -29.04 35.78
N ASP A 110 -22.15 -29.70 36.68
CA ASP A 110 -23.27 -29.11 37.42
C ASP A 110 -22.81 -27.97 38.36
N ASP A 111 -23.76 -27.15 38.79
CA ASP A 111 -23.61 -26.10 39.83
C ASP A 111 -22.43 -25.15 39.60
N THR A 112 -22.15 -24.83 38.34
CA THR A 112 -20.96 -24.05 37.96
C THR A 112 -21.35 -22.65 37.50
N SER A 113 -20.69 -21.62 38.04
CA SER A 113 -20.81 -20.23 37.56
C SER A 113 -19.43 -19.70 37.18
N THR A 114 -19.16 -19.62 35.87
CA THR A 114 -17.89 -19.11 35.33
C THR A 114 -18.11 -17.81 34.57
N SER A 115 -17.12 -16.93 34.59
CA SER A 115 -17.13 -15.69 33.82
C SER A 115 -15.72 -15.32 33.39
N GLY A 116 -15.63 -14.48 32.36
CA GLY A 116 -14.36 -13.99 31.86
C GLY A 116 -14.52 -12.80 30.94
N THR A 117 -13.38 -12.25 30.55
CA THR A 117 -13.28 -11.10 29.65
C THR A 117 -12.31 -11.44 28.52
N VAL A 118 -12.67 -11.07 27.30
CA VAL A 118 -11.80 -11.11 26.12
C VAL A 118 -11.56 -9.68 25.69
N LYS A 119 -10.29 -9.25 25.68
CA LYS A 119 -9.89 -7.94 25.21
C LYS A 119 -8.86 -8.08 24.11
N ILE A 120 -9.13 -7.50 22.94
CA ILE A 120 -8.25 -7.52 21.78
C ILE A 120 -7.96 -6.06 21.38
N PRO A 121 -6.92 -5.44 21.95
CA PRO A 121 -6.62 -4.03 21.74
C PRO A 121 -6.54 -3.65 20.26
N GLY A 122 -7.19 -2.55 19.89
CA GLY A 122 -7.18 -2.02 18.52
C GLY A 122 -8.25 -2.58 17.59
N ALA A 123 -9.13 -3.48 18.05
CA ALA A 123 -10.30 -3.90 17.31
C ALA A 123 -11.41 -2.84 17.33
N GLU A 124 -12.04 -2.58 16.18
CA GLU A 124 -13.23 -1.71 16.05
C GLU A 124 -14.51 -2.45 16.48
N GLY A 125 -14.48 -3.76 16.32
CA GLY A 125 -15.49 -4.66 16.83
C GLY A 125 -14.97 -6.08 16.95
N LEU A 126 -15.76 -6.93 17.58
CA LEU A 126 -15.46 -8.33 17.77
C LEU A 126 -16.56 -9.16 17.11
N ARG A 127 -16.19 -10.06 16.20
CA ARG A 127 -17.10 -11.08 15.64
C ARG A 127 -16.93 -12.36 16.43
N ILE A 128 -18.03 -12.95 16.87
CA ILE A 128 -18.00 -14.20 17.65
C ILE A 128 -18.63 -15.31 16.82
N GLU A 129 -17.92 -16.43 16.72
CA GLU A 129 -18.41 -17.65 16.08
C GLU A 129 -18.43 -18.79 17.09
N PHE A 130 -19.57 -19.48 17.17
CA PHE A 130 -19.75 -20.64 18.06
C PHE A 130 -19.43 -21.94 17.33
N ASP A 131 -18.88 -22.89 18.07
CA ASP A 131 -18.65 -24.25 17.59
C ASP A 131 -19.99 -24.95 17.32
N ARG A 132 -20.05 -25.78 16.28
CA ARG A 132 -21.26 -26.56 15.93
C ARG A 132 -21.65 -27.58 16.99
N GLN A 133 -20.71 -27.97 17.85
CA GLN A 133 -20.94 -28.92 18.94
C GLN A 133 -21.53 -28.26 20.20
N CYS A 134 -21.72 -26.93 20.21
CA CYS A 134 -22.30 -26.22 21.36
C CYS A 134 -23.66 -26.81 21.72
N SER A 135 -23.80 -27.22 22.97
CA SER A 135 -24.97 -27.89 23.51
C SER A 135 -25.02 -27.69 25.02
N THR A 136 -25.99 -26.90 25.49
CA THR A 136 -26.30 -26.72 26.92
C THR A 136 -27.78 -26.98 27.18
N GLU A 137 -28.18 -27.16 28.43
CA GLU A 137 -29.60 -27.30 28.76
C GLU A 137 -30.35 -26.00 28.43
N ARG A 138 -31.47 -26.15 27.72
CA ARG A 138 -32.23 -25.02 27.20
C ARG A 138 -32.87 -24.24 28.35
N ARG A 139 -32.59 -22.94 28.46
CA ARG A 139 -33.06 -21.98 29.49
C ARG A 139 -32.48 -22.19 30.90
N HIS A 140 -32.05 -23.39 31.24
CA HIS A 140 -31.48 -23.73 32.54
C HIS A 140 -29.99 -23.35 32.62
N ASP A 141 -29.24 -23.61 31.53
CA ASP A 141 -27.80 -23.37 31.48
C ASP A 141 -27.41 -22.31 30.43
N PRO A 142 -27.65 -21.01 30.71
CA PRO A 142 -27.39 -19.94 29.76
C PRO A 142 -25.92 -19.49 29.74
N LEU A 143 -25.40 -19.29 28.53
CA LEU A 143 -24.23 -18.46 28.26
C LEU A 143 -24.68 -17.04 27.92
N THR A 144 -24.30 -16.08 28.75
CA THR A 144 -24.54 -14.65 28.56
C THR A 144 -23.29 -13.98 28.01
N ILE A 145 -23.43 -13.26 26.89
CA ILE A 145 -22.40 -12.43 26.27
C ILE A 145 -22.77 -10.96 26.47
N MET A 146 -21.79 -10.17 26.93
CA MET A 146 -21.90 -8.75 27.24
C MET A 146 -20.80 -7.95 26.52
N ASP A 147 -21.07 -6.66 26.28
CA ASP A 147 -20.05 -5.72 25.80
C ASP A 147 -19.16 -5.20 26.96
N GLY A 148 -18.14 -4.40 26.64
CA GLY A 148 -17.25 -3.78 27.64
C GLY A 148 -17.99 -2.93 28.69
N ALA A 149 -19.17 -2.38 28.35
CA ALA A 149 -20.02 -1.58 29.23
C ALA A 149 -21.01 -2.43 30.07
N ASN A 150 -20.85 -3.76 30.08
CA ASN A 150 -21.72 -4.73 30.75
C ASN A 150 -23.16 -4.76 30.23
N ARG A 151 -23.42 -4.30 28.99
CA ARG A 151 -24.74 -4.46 28.37
C ARG A 151 -24.83 -5.87 27.79
N ILE A 152 -25.94 -6.56 28.07
CA ILE A 152 -26.19 -7.91 27.55
C ILE A 152 -26.45 -7.81 26.04
N VAL A 153 -25.60 -8.48 25.25
CA VAL A 153 -25.70 -8.53 23.79
C VAL A 153 -26.42 -9.80 23.34
N SER A 154 -26.18 -10.94 24.01
CA SER A 154 -26.81 -12.21 23.69
C SER A 154 -26.87 -13.12 24.90
N VAL A 155 -27.93 -13.92 25.00
CA VAL A 155 -28.03 -15.04 25.94
C VAL A 155 -28.36 -16.28 25.13
N ARG A 156 -27.56 -17.35 25.23
CA ARG A 156 -27.72 -18.58 24.45
C ARG A 156 -27.80 -19.80 25.35
N SER A 157 -28.68 -20.71 25.00
CA SER A 157 -28.82 -22.03 25.61
C SER A 157 -29.59 -22.95 24.68
N GLY A 158 -29.32 -24.24 24.72
CA GLY A 158 -30.00 -25.24 23.88
C GLY A 158 -29.04 -26.20 23.20
N ARG A 159 -29.62 -27.21 22.53
CA ARG A 159 -28.90 -28.36 21.97
C ARG A 159 -28.86 -28.35 20.44
N GLU A 160 -29.60 -27.46 19.80
CA GLU A 160 -29.70 -27.39 18.34
C GLU A 160 -28.79 -26.29 17.80
N TRP A 161 -28.22 -26.49 16.60
CA TRP A 161 -27.36 -25.49 15.97
C TRP A 161 -28.06 -24.12 15.80
N SER A 162 -29.38 -24.11 15.58
CA SER A 162 -30.20 -22.88 15.51
C SER A 162 -30.16 -22.04 16.78
N ASP A 163 -29.91 -22.64 17.95
CA ASP A 163 -29.74 -21.90 19.22
C ASP A 163 -28.40 -21.14 19.27
N TRP A 164 -27.42 -21.55 18.44
CA TRP A 164 -26.03 -21.07 18.46
C TRP A 164 -25.57 -20.38 17.16
N SER A 165 -26.32 -20.51 16.06
CA SER A 165 -25.86 -20.11 14.73
C SER A 165 -25.98 -18.61 14.43
N SER A 166 -26.69 -17.84 15.25
CA SER A 166 -26.88 -16.42 15.01
C SER A 166 -25.52 -15.69 15.06
N GLU A 167 -25.24 -14.90 14.04
CA GLU A 167 -24.01 -14.10 14.00
C GLU A 167 -24.04 -13.06 15.12
N LEU A 168 -22.92 -12.92 15.85
CA LEU A 168 -22.81 -11.98 16.96
C LEU A 168 -21.63 -11.04 16.72
N ARG A 169 -21.91 -9.73 16.82
CA ARG A 169 -20.92 -8.67 16.69
C ARG A 169 -21.03 -7.72 17.88
N ILE A 170 -19.89 -7.39 18.48
CA ILE A 170 -19.80 -6.43 19.59
C ILE A 170 -18.97 -5.23 19.13
N PRO A 171 -19.46 -3.99 19.27
CA PRO A 171 -18.65 -2.81 19.01
C PRO A 171 -17.59 -2.62 20.10
N GLY A 172 -16.39 -2.19 19.72
CA GLY A 172 -15.25 -1.99 20.61
C GLY A 172 -14.32 -3.21 20.71
N ASP A 173 -13.33 -3.11 21.60
CA ASP A 173 -12.22 -4.05 21.71
C ASP A 173 -12.38 -5.06 22.86
N GLU A 174 -13.52 -5.03 23.57
CA GLU A 174 -13.74 -5.78 24.81
C GLU A 174 -15.11 -6.49 24.83
N LEU A 175 -15.08 -7.78 25.17
CA LEU A 175 -16.22 -8.68 25.37
C LEU A 175 -16.15 -9.29 26.76
N LYS A 176 -17.30 -9.44 27.43
CA LYS A 176 -17.43 -10.17 28.70
C LYS A 176 -18.41 -11.32 28.53
N TRP A 177 -18.17 -12.42 29.23
CA TRP A 177 -19.06 -13.58 29.18
C TRP A 177 -19.30 -14.15 30.58
N LYS A 178 -20.46 -14.78 30.76
CA LYS A 178 -20.85 -15.49 31.98
C LYS A 178 -21.66 -16.73 31.62
N PHE A 179 -21.27 -17.87 32.14
CA PHE A 179 -21.99 -19.14 32.03
C PHE A 179 -22.42 -19.62 33.41
N THR A 180 -23.64 -20.13 33.51
CA THR A 180 -24.18 -20.74 34.73
C THR A 180 -24.82 -22.08 34.39
N SER A 181 -24.50 -23.13 35.14
CA SER A 181 -25.20 -24.42 35.10
C SER A 181 -25.98 -24.71 36.38
N ASP A 182 -27.09 -25.43 36.26
CA ASP A 182 -27.85 -25.96 37.40
C ASP A 182 -27.36 -27.34 37.86
N GLY A 183 -28.11 -28.00 38.73
CA GLY A 183 -27.71 -29.26 39.38
C GLY A 183 -27.90 -30.53 38.54
N SER A 184 -28.25 -30.43 37.25
CA SER A 184 -28.52 -31.61 36.41
C SER A 184 -28.41 -31.37 34.89
N VAL A 185 -28.47 -32.45 34.11
CA VAL A 185 -28.72 -32.44 32.64
C VAL A 185 -27.66 -31.67 31.83
N ASN A 186 -26.46 -32.22 31.73
CA ASN A 186 -25.38 -31.58 30.98
C ASN A 186 -25.47 -31.82 29.45
N GLY A 187 -24.65 -31.07 28.72
CA GLY A 187 -24.37 -31.28 27.32
C GLY A 187 -22.87 -31.15 27.05
N TRP A 188 -22.49 -31.11 25.78
CA TRP A 188 -21.09 -30.92 25.41
C TRP A 188 -20.54 -29.61 26.00
N GLY A 189 -21.35 -28.55 26.09
CA GLY A 189 -20.95 -27.25 26.63
C GLY A 189 -20.91 -26.19 25.54
N TRP A 190 -19.99 -25.23 25.66
CA TRP A 190 -19.87 -24.14 24.70
C TRP A 190 -18.40 -23.85 24.37
N ARG A 191 -18.18 -23.49 23.12
CA ARG A 191 -16.89 -23.03 22.61
C ARG A 191 -17.16 -21.93 21.60
N PHE A 192 -16.50 -20.79 21.75
CA PHE A 192 -16.55 -19.72 20.77
C PHE A 192 -15.19 -19.16 20.45
N THR A 193 -15.05 -18.66 19.23
CA THR A 193 -13.86 -17.97 18.76
C THR A 193 -14.19 -16.51 18.52
N VAL A 194 -13.41 -15.61 19.13
CA VAL A 194 -13.54 -14.17 18.99
C VAL A 194 -12.57 -13.70 17.93
N TYR A 195 -13.09 -13.29 16.78
CA TYR A 195 -12.33 -12.70 15.69
C TYR A 195 -12.34 -11.18 15.82
N PRO A 196 -11.17 -10.52 15.80
CA PRO A 196 -11.11 -9.07 15.76
C PRO A 196 -11.58 -8.57 14.39
N ILE A 197 -12.51 -7.62 14.41
CA ILE A 197 -12.80 -6.76 13.27
C ILE A 197 -11.85 -5.58 13.41
N MET A 198 -10.68 -5.71 12.78
CA MET A 198 -9.74 -4.61 12.68
C MET A 198 -10.34 -3.54 11.76
N PRO A 199 -10.15 -2.25 12.06
CA PRO A 199 -10.52 -1.20 11.13
C PRO A 199 -9.85 -1.48 9.78
N ALA A 200 -10.62 -1.56 8.69
CA ALA A 200 -10.12 -1.90 7.36
C ALA A 200 -9.33 -0.75 6.68
N ALA A 201 -8.60 0.05 7.48
CA ALA A 201 -8.27 1.48 7.31
C ALA A 201 -9.16 2.37 8.20
N GLY A 202 -9.00 2.27 9.52
CA GLY A 202 -9.70 3.15 10.46
C GLY A 202 -9.30 4.62 10.26
N PRO A 203 -10.15 5.59 10.62
CA PRO A 203 -9.78 7.00 10.57
C PRO A 203 -8.54 7.22 11.43
N LYS A 204 -7.46 7.73 10.83
CA LYS A 204 -6.24 8.13 11.57
C LYS A 204 -6.56 9.14 12.70
N ASP A 205 -7.77 9.70 12.71
CA ASP A 205 -8.33 10.60 13.70
C ASP A 205 -8.46 9.99 15.10
N LEU A 206 -8.52 8.66 15.24
CA LEU A 206 -8.66 7.98 16.55
C LEU A 206 -7.34 7.55 17.19
N LEU A 207 -6.22 7.59 16.46
CA LEU A 207 -4.91 7.24 17.00
C LEU A 207 -4.35 8.36 17.89
N SER A 208 -3.44 8.05 18.82
CA SER A 208 -2.66 9.12 19.45
C SER A 208 -1.62 9.66 18.47
N ASP A 209 -1.20 10.93 18.63
CA ASP A 209 -0.12 11.49 17.79
C ASP A 209 1.13 10.61 17.85
N ARG A 210 1.46 10.11 19.05
CA ARG A 210 2.59 9.20 19.27
C ARG A 210 2.47 7.92 18.44
N CYS A 211 1.28 7.36 18.32
CA CYS A 211 1.03 6.16 17.51
C CYS A 211 1.21 6.46 16.02
N ILE A 212 0.64 7.57 15.53
CA ILE A 212 0.79 8.00 14.14
C ILE A 212 2.26 8.19 13.77
N LEU A 213 3.03 8.85 14.64
CA LEU A 213 4.45 9.10 14.39
C LEU A 213 5.27 7.80 14.36
N SER A 214 4.92 6.81 15.19
CA SER A 214 5.61 5.52 15.25
C SER A 214 5.27 4.53 14.13
N CYS A 215 4.13 4.71 13.44
CA CYS A 215 3.69 3.78 12.39
C CYS A 215 4.23 4.19 11.02
N PRO A 216 4.56 3.25 10.12
CA PRO A 216 4.99 3.60 8.77
C PRO A 216 3.84 4.22 7.95
N SER A 217 4.14 5.16 7.07
CA SER A 217 3.16 6.01 6.39
C SER A 217 3.41 6.14 4.89
N MET A 218 2.61 5.41 4.10
CA MET A 218 2.61 5.53 2.64
C MET A 218 2.28 6.96 2.17
N ASP A 219 1.36 7.65 2.85
CA ASP A 219 0.95 9.00 2.48
C ASP A 219 2.07 10.02 2.69
N LEU A 220 2.87 9.88 3.75
CA LEU A 220 4.07 10.70 3.97
C LEU A 220 5.03 10.56 2.80
N VAL A 221 5.33 9.31 2.42
CA VAL A 221 6.21 8.99 1.30
C VAL A 221 5.67 9.59 0.00
N THR A 222 4.36 9.52 -0.25
CA THR A 222 3.77 10.09 -1.47
C THR A 222 3.94 11.61 -1.57
N CYS A 223 3.99 12.33 -0.44
CA CYS A 223 4.22 13.77 -0.42
C CYS A 223 5.68 14.12 -0.72
N LEU A 224 6.60 13.37 -0.14
CA LEU A 224 8.02 13.69 -0.17
C LEU A 224 8.71 13.20 -1.44
N LEU A 225 8.34 12.02 -1.93
CA LEU A 225 9.04 11.44 -3.06
C LEU A 225 8.75 12.14 -4.38
N ASP A 226 7.77 13.04 -4.53
CA ASP A 226 7.29 13.57 -5.83
C ASP A 226 8.26 14.49 -6.63
N PHE A 227 9.51 14.03 -6.82
CA PHE A 227 10.55 14.53 -7.73
C PHE A 227 11.21 15.86 -7.35
N ARG A 228 11.24 16.19 -6.05
CA ARG A 228 12.04 17.31 -5.54
C ARG A 228 13.33 16.92 -4.85
N LEU A 229 13.65 15.61 -4.83
CA LEU A 229 14.88 15.07 -4.26
C LEU A 229 15.82 14.67 -5.40
N ASN A 230 16.96 15.35 -5.51
CA ASN A 230 18.00 15.03 -6.47
C ASN A 230 18.67 13.70 -6.09
N PHE A 231 18.59 12.70 -6.96
CA PHE A 231 19.25 11.39 -6.79
C PHE A 231 20.78 11.44 -7.02
N ALA A 232 21.34 12.63 -7.24
CA ALA A 232 22.72 12.83 -7.69
C ALA A 232 23.76 12.33 -6.67
N SER A 233 23.46 12.40 -5.37
CA SER A 233 24.44 12.16 -4.31
C SER A 233 24.62 10.69 -3.92
N ASN A 234 23.57 9.85 -4.05
CA ASN A 234 23.58 8.51 -3.46
C ASN A 234 22.99 7.42 -4.40
N ARG A 235 23.75 7.02 -5.42
CA ARG A 235 23.34 5.97 -6.37
C ARG A 235 23.05 4.61 -5.72
N SER A 236 23.56 4.35 -4.51
CA SER A 236 23.37 3.08 -3.79
C SER A 236 21.95 2.86 -3.27
N ILE A 237 21.16 3.94 -3.14
CA ILE A 237 19.79 3.90 -2.61
C ILE A 237 18.76 3.47 -3.66
N VAL A 238 19.07 3.67 -4.94
CA VAL A 238 18.16 3.47 -6.07
C VAL A 238 17.63 2.04 -6.14
N PRO A 239 18.45 0.98 -5.97
CA PRO A 239 17.94 -0.38 -5.99
C PRO A 239 17.08 -0.74 -4.77
N ARG A 240 17.37 -0.18 -3.59
CA ARG A 240 16.52 -0.34 -2.39
C ARG A 240 15.16 0.30 -2.61
N LEU A 241 15.14 1.54 -3.10
CA LEU A 241 13.91 2.24 -3.46
C LEU A 241 13.09 1.46 -4.50
N ALA A 242 13.74 0.91 -5.53
CA ALA A 242 13.05 0.11 -6.54
C ALA A 242 12.46 -1.18 -5.95
N ALA A 243 13.19 -1.86 -5.06
CA ALA A 243 12.71 -3.05 -4.38
C ALA A 243 11.55 -2.77 -3.42
N SER A 244 11.61 -1.69 -2.64
CA SER A 244 10.55 -1.31 -1.70
C SER A 244 9.28 -0.84 -2.42
N LEU A 245 9.41 -0.02 -3.48
CA LEU A 245 8.28 0.33 -4.35
C LEU A 245 7.64 -0.89 -5.01
N ALA A 246 8.45 -1.84 -5.50
CA ALA A 246 7.95 -3.09 -6.07
C ALA A 246 7.21 -3.95 -5.03
N ALA A 247 7.71 -4.00 -3.79
CA ALA A 247 7.04 -4.69 -2.69
C ALA A 247 5.68 -4.05 -2.38
N CYS A 248 5.63 -2.73 -2.21
CA CYS A 248 4.39 -1.99 -1.97
C CYS A 248 3.39 -2.13 -3.11
N ALA A 249 3.83 -2.15 -4.37
CA ALA A 249 2.93 -2.35 -5.52
C ALA A 249 2.23 -3.73 -5.50
N GLN A 250 2.89 -4.76 -4.96
CA GLN A 250 2.37 -6.13 -4.85
C GLN A 250 1.64 -6.40 -3.53
N LEU A 251 1.67 -5.47 -2.58
CA LEU A 251 1.16 -5.66 -1.23
C LEU A 251 -0.36 -5.49 -1.16
N SER A 252 -1.09 -6.60 -1.11
CA SER A 252 -2.57 -6.61 -1.08
C SER A 252 -3.19 -5.86 0.10
N ALA A 253 -2.47 -5.66 1.20
CA ALA A 253 -2.92 -4.87 2.35
C ALA A 253 -3.03 -3.37 2.04
N LEU A 254 -2.32 -2.86 1.02
CA LEU A 254 -2.40 -1.47 0.62
C LEU A 254 -3.61 -1.20 -0.30
N ALA A 255 -4.21 -0.02 -0.10
CA ALA A 255 -5.25 0.49 -0.97
C ALA A 255 -4.80 0.52 -2.44
N ALA A 256 -5.74 0.33 -3.37
CA ALA A 256 -5.44 0.30 -4.80
C ALA A 256 -4.72 1.58 -5.29
N GLY A 257 -5.06 2.73 -4.72
CA GLY A 257 -4.40 4.00 -5.03
C GLY A 257 -2.91 4.03 -4.65
N HIS A 258 -2.56 3.51 -3.48
CA HIS A 258 -1.16 3.42 -3.03
C HIS A 258 -0.35 2.42 -3.85
N ARG A 259 -0.93 1.26 -4.18
CA ARG A 259 -0.30 0.28 -5.07
C ARG A 259 -0.06 0.85 -6.47
N MET A 260 -1.04 1.58 -7.00
CA MET A 260 -0.92 2.27 -8.29
C MET A 260 0.19 3.32 -8.25
N TRP A 261 0.21 4.16 -7.21
CA TRP A 261 1.23 5.19 -7.04
C TRP A 261 2.63 4.57 -6.98
N ALA A 262 2.81 3.48 -6.21
CA ALA A 262 4.08 2.78 -6.10
C ALA A 262 4.55 2.23 -7.46
N LEU A 263 3.64 1.65 -8.24
CA LEU A 263 3.94 1.14 -9.58
C LEU A 263 4.30 2.26 -10.58
N GLN A 264 3.55 3.35 -10.59
CA GLN A 264 3.84 4.53 -11.43
C GLN A 264 5.20 5.13 -11.05
N ARG A 265 5.48 5.20 -9.75
CA ARG A 265 6.74 5.72 -9.23
C ARG A 265 7.92 4.84 -9.62
N LEU A 266 7.77 3.52 -9.47
CA LEU A 266 8.77 2.55 -9.89
C LEU A 266 9.07 2.67 -11.38
N ARG A 267 8.03 2.72 -12.22
CA ARG A 267 8.19 2.94 -13.66
C ARG A 267 9.02 4.20 -13.94
N LYS A 268 8.64 5.33 -13.35
CA LYS A 268 9.36 6.59 -13.58
C LYS A 268 10.82 6.49 -13.12
N LEU A 269 11.11 5.86 -11.97
CA LEU A 269 12.48 5.61 -11.51
C LEU A 269 13.30 4.81 -12.56
N LEU A 270 12.73 3.74 -13.10
CA LEU A 270 13.40 2.87 -14.08
C LEU A 270 13.66 3.56 -15.43
N THR A 271 12.84 4.55 -15.81
CA THR A 271 13.04 5.34 -17.05
C THR A 271 14.06 6.48 -16.93
N THR A 272 14.57 6.77 -15.72
CA THR A 272 15.61 7.80 -15.53
C THR A 272 17.01 7.25 -15.78
N GLU A 273 18.03 8.13 -15.85
CA GLU A 273 19.44 7.75 -15.92
C GLU A 273 19.88 6.79 -14.80
N TYR A 274 19.21 6.85 -13.64
CA TYR A 274 19.46 5.97 -12.49
C TYR A 274 18.91 4.55 -12.70
N GLY A 275 17.96 4.36 -13.62
CA GLY A 275 17.45 3.04 -13.98
C GLY A 275 18.54 2.10 -14.52
N GLN A 276 19.58 2.66 -15.15
CA GLN A 276 20.73 1.89 -15.66
C GLN A 276 21.49 1.15 -14.55
N SER A 277 21.43 1.61 -13.29
CA SER A 277 22.05 0.87 -12.18
C SER A 277 21.27 -0.40 -11.80
N ILE A 278 20.03 -0.53 -12.27
CA ILE A 278 19.16 -1.70 -12.03
C ILE A 278 19.25 -2.59 -13.27
N ASN A 279 20.07 -3.64 -13.19
CA ASN A 279 20.28 -4.56 -14.32
C ASN A 279 19.12 -5.57 -14.42
N ILE A 280 18.04 -5.18 -15.08
CA ILE A 280 16.82 -5.99 -15.26
C ILE A 280 17.11 -7.33 -15.96
N ASN A 281 18.03 -7.34 -16.92
CA ASN A 281 18.43 -8.57 -17.62
C ASN A 281 19.04 -9.62 -16.67
N ARG A 282 19.76 -9.18 -15.64
CA ARG A 282 20.23 -10.07 -14.56
C ARG A 282 19.10 -10.56 -13.65
N LEU A 283 18.06 -9.76 -13.39
CA LEU A 283 16.88 -10.17 -12.60
C LEU A 283 16.10 -11.30 -13.28
N LEU A 284 16.07 -11.27 -14.61
CA LEU A 284 15.39 -12.24 -15.46
C LEU A 284 16.21 -13.50 -15.73
N GLY A 285 17.48 -13.55 -15.32
CA GLY A 285 18.34 -14.73 -15.42
C GLY A 285 18.96 -15.00 -16.79
N TYR A 286 19.01 -14.00 -17.68
CA TYR A 286 19.47 -14.18 -19.07
C TYR A 286 20.98 -13.97 -19.30
N SER A 287 21.81 -13.86 -18.25
CA SER A 287 23.27 -13.69 -18.40
C SER A 287 24.03 -14.80 -17.68
N GLU A 288 24.52 -15.78 -18.44
CA GLU A 288 25.70 -16.57 -18.03
C GLU A 288 26.93 -15.67 -18.23
N GLY A 289 27.62 -15.32 -17.13
CA GLY A 289 28.93 -14.68 -17.23
C GLY A 289 29.14 -13.46 -16.32
N GLU A 290 30.15 -13.60 -15.47
CA GLU A 290 30.92 -12.60 -14.72
C GLU A 290 30.32 -11.95 -13.46
N ALA A 291 30.97 -12.31 -12.36
CA ALA A 291 30.73 -11.91 -10.99
C ALA A 291 31.20 -10.46 -10.70
N ARG A 292 30.42 -9.82 -9.80
CA ARG A 292 30.69 -8.63 -8.95
C ARG A 292 29.70 -7.47 -9.17
N SER A 293 28.47 -7.66 -8.68
CA SER A 293 27.58 -6.64 -8.10
C SER A 293 26.36 -7.37 -7.51
N MET A 294 25.75 -6.85 -6.43
CA MET A 294 24.78 -7.53 -5.55
C MET A 294 23.80 -8.46 -6.29
N SER A 295 23.69 -9.71 -5.82
CA SER A 295 22.72 -10.67 -6.34
C SER A 295 21.30 -10.28 -5.90
N PHE A 296 20.45 -9.85 -6.85
CA PHE A 296 19.04 -9.51 -6.60
C PHE A 296 18.09 -10.71 -6.70
N THR A 297 18.63 -11.92 -6.78
CA THR A 297 17.86 -13.18 -6.80
C THR A 297 17.03 -13.29 -5.52
N GLY A 298 15.73 -13.04 -5.60
CA GLY A 298 14.79 -13.08 -4.45
C GLY A 298 14.23 -11.72 -4.02
N SER A 299 14.58 -10.61 -4.69
CA SER A 299 13.99 -9.29 -4.39
C SER A 299 12.53 -9.18 -4.87
N ALA A 300 11.73 -8.33 -4.22
CA ALA A 300 10.35 -8.04 -4.64
C ALA A 300 10.29 -7.47 -6.07
N LEU A 301 11.31 -6.74 -6.49
CA LEU A 301 11.47 -6.27 -7.88
C LEU A 301 11.65 -7.43 -8.86
N ALA A 302 12.48 -8.42 -8.52
CA ALA A 302 12.63 -9.62 -9.34
C ALA A 302 11.30 -10.38 -9.48
N ALA A 303 10.56 -10.52 -8.37
CA ALA A 303 9.24 -11.17 -8.37
C ALA A 303 8.24 -10.43 -9.27
N LEU A 304 8.18 -9.10 -9.17
CA LEU A 304 7.33 -8.26 -10.01
C LEU A 304 7.66 -8.44 -11.49
N VAL A 305 8.94 -8.31 -11.85
CA VAL A 305 9.41 -8.39 -13.24
C VAL A 305 9.17 -9.79 -13.83
N LYS A 306 9.38 -10.85 -13.06
CA LYS A 306 9.09 -12.23 -13.48
C LYS A 306 7.59 -12.51 -13.65
N GLY A 307 6.75 -11.94 -12.79
CA GLY A 307 5.29 -12.07 -12.86
C GLY A 307 4.62 -11.15 -13.89
N LEU A 308 5.33 -10.13 -14.36
CA LEU A 308 4.78 -9.09 -15.23
C LEU A 308 4.18 -9.61 -16.55
N PRO A 309 4.81 -10.53 -17.32
CA PRO A 309 4.19 -11.07 -18.54
C PRO A 309 2.84 -11.74 -18.26
N GLU A 310 2.76 -12.52 -17.19
CA GLU A 310 1.54 -13.25 -16.85
C GLU A 310 0.43 -12.29 -16.38
N ALA A 311 0.77 -11.30 -15.55
CA ALA A 311 -0.16 -10.26 -15.12
C ALA A 311 -0.67 -9.43 -16.30
N LEU A 312 0.23 -9.05 -17.21
CA LEU A 312 -0.09 -8.28 -18.42
C LEU A 312 -1.07 -9.04 -19.32
N GLN A 313 -0.82 -10.33 -19.55
CA GLN A 313 -1.68 -11.17 -20.37
C GLN A 313 -3.07 -11.34 -19.74
N ARG A 314 -3.14 -11.68 -18.44
CA ARG A 314 -4.43 -11.82 -17.75
C ARG A 314 -5.25 -10.53 -17.79
N GLN A 315 -4.60 -9.38 -17.60
CA GLN A 315 -5.29 -8.10 -17.62
C GLN A 315 -5.78 -7.74 -19.02
N TYR A 316 -4.99 -8.04 -20.07
CA TYR A 316 -5.42 -7.86 -21.46
C TYR A 316 -6.63 -8.73 -21.81
N GLU A 317 -6.58 -10.03 -21.48
CA GLU A 317 -7.68 -10.97 -21.73
C GLU A 317 -8.98 -10.58 -21.01
N TYR A 318 -8.85 -9.97 -19.82
CA TYR A 318 -9.99 -9.45 -19.06
C TYR A 318 -10.56 -8.15 -19.68
N GLU A 319 -9.72 -7.19 -20.04
CA GLU A 319 -10.19 -5.86 -20.47
C GLU A 319 -10.50 -5.74 -21.96
N ASP A 320 -9.78 -6.44 -22.86
CA ASP A 320 -9.96 -6.31 -24.31
C ASP A 320 -11.41 -6.60 -24.77
N PRO A 321 -12.10 -7.66 -24.31
CA PRO A 321 -13.50 -7.90 -24.67
C PRO A 321 -14.45 -6.81 -24.16
N ILE A 322 -14.14 -6.22 -23.00
CA ILE A 322 -14.97 -5.18 -22.37
C ILE A 322 -14.86 -3.87 -23.17
N VAL A 323 -13.64 -3.52 -23.58
CA VAL A 323 -13.37 -2.31 -24.39
C VAL A 323 -13.91 -2.48 -25.81
N ARG A 324 -13.63 -3.61 -26.47
CA ARG A 324 -14.16 -3.89 -27.82
C ARG A 324 -15.67 -4.03 -27.85
N GLY A 325 -16.26 -4.55 -26.77
CA GLY A 325 -17.70 -4.62 -26.57
C GLY A 325 -18.36 -3.28 -26.25
N GLY A 326 -17.59 -2.18 -26.15
CA GLY A 326 -18.10 -0.83 -25.90
C GLY A 326 -18.59 -0.58 -24.47
N LYS A 327 -18.37 -1.52 -23.53
CA LYS A 327 -18.73 -1.34 -22.11
C LYS A 327 -17.80 -0.36 -21.40
N GLN A 328 -16.57 -0.22 -21.90
CA GLN A 328 -15.59 0.76 -21.46
C GLN A 328 -15.00 1.48 -22.67
N LEU A 329 -14.83 2.80 -22.56
CA LEU A 329 -14.25 3.60 -23.65
C LEU A 329 -12.75 3.35 -23.82
N LEU A 330 -12.05 3.12 -22.70
CA LEU A 330 -10.61 2.94 -22.65
C LEU A 330 -10.25 1.87 -21.62
N HIS A 331 -9.08 1.27 -21.82
CA HIS A 331 -8.44 0.45 -20.79
C HIS A 331 -8.23 1.18 -19.47
N SER A 332 -8.21 0.42 -18.37
CA SER A 332 -8.03 0.94 -17.03
C SER A 332 -6.67 1.64 -16.87
N PRO A 333 -6.56 2.62 -15.95
CA PRO A 333 -5.27 3.22 -15.60
C PRO A 333 -4.22 2.18 -15.17
N PHE A 334 -4.66 1.11 -14.50
CA PHE A 334 -3.79 0.03 -14.05
C PHE A 334 -3.16 -0.71 -15.22
N PHE A 335 -3.99 -1.15 -16.17
CA PHE A 335 -3.50 -1.86 -17.35
C PHE A 335 -2.56 -0.97 -18.18
N LYS A 336 -2.90 0.31 -18.37
CA LYS A 336 -2.03 1.27 -19.07
C LYS A 336 -0.65 1.40 -18.41
N VAL A 337 -0.59 1.47 -17.07
CA VAL A 337 0.68 1.55 -16.34
C VAL A 337 1.47 0.25 -16.47
N LEU A 338 0.82 -0.92 -16.39
CA LEU A 338 1.48 -2.22 -16.59
C LEU A 338 2.07 -2.38 -17.99
N VAL A 339 1.28 -2.06 -19.03
CA VAL A 339 1.71 -2.11 -20.42
C VAL A 339 2.89 -1.17 -20.65
N ALA A 340 2.81 0.05 -20.12
CA ALA A 340 3.87 1.03 -20.28
C ALA A 340 5.15 0.65 -19.52
N LEU A 341 5.04 0.13 -18.30
CA LEU A 341 6.17 -0.45 -17.57
C LEU A 341 6.81 -1.60 -18.36
N ALA A 342 5.99 -2.50 -18.92
CA ALA A 342 6.50 -3.61 -19.71
C ALA A 342 7.21 -3.16 -21.01
N CYS A 343 6.69 -2.11 -21.65
CA CYS A 343 7.33 -1.50 -22.81
C CYS A 343 8.68 -0.85 -22.45
N ASP A 344 8.73 -0.13 -21.32
CA ASP A 344 9.95 0.54 -20.85
C ASP A 344 11.04 -0.46 -20.42
N LEU A 345 10.63 -1.66 -20.00
CA LEU A 345 11.50 -2.79 -19.67
C LEU A 345 11.84 -3.67 -20.89
N GLU A 346 11.41 -3.29 -22.10
CA GLU A 346 11.67 -3.99 -23.36
C GLU A 346 11.24 -5.47 -23.37
N LEU A 347 10.16 -5.81 -22.65
CA LEU A 347 9.69 -7.20 -22.57
C LEU A 347 9.32 -7.81 -23.92
N ASP A 348 8.95 -7.00 -24.90
CA ASP A 348 8.63 -7.42 -26.26
C ASP A 348 9.84 -7.99 -27.01
N THR A 349 11.06 -7.70 -26.56
CA THR A 349 12.31 -8.24 -27.12
C THR A 349 12.74 -9.56 -26.47
N LEU A 350 12.12 -9.91 -25.33
CA LEU A 350 12.52 -11.06 -24.52
C LEU A 350 11.80 -12.36 -24.94
N PRO A 351 12.41 -13.53 -24.68
CA PRO A 351 11.81 -14.83 -25.02
C PRO A 351 10.44 -15.09 -24.37
N CYS A 352 10.15 -14.48 -23.21
CA CYS A 352 8.86 -14.61 -22.55
C CYS A 352 7.68 -14.03 -23.37
N CYS A 353 7.97 -13.16 -24.34
CA CYS A 353 7.00 -12.59 -25.27
C CYS A 353 7.23 -13.07 -26.72
N ALA A 354 7.84 -14.24 -26.92
CA ALA A 354 8.20 -14.75 -28.25
C ALA A 354 7.00 -15.14 -29.13
N GLU A 355 5.87 -15.56 -28.54
CA GLU A 355 4.70 -16.04 -29.29
C GLU A 355 4.02 -14.92 -30.07
N THR A 356 4.20 -14.91 -31.39
CA THR A 356 3.82 -13.79 -32.27
C THR A 356 2.33 -13.46 -32.23
N HIS A 357 1.43 -14.44 -32.25
CA HIS A 357 -0.01 -14.18 -32.26
C HIS A 357 -0.50 -13.63 -30.91
N LYS A 358 -0.05 -14.23 -29.82
CA LYS A 358 -0.45 -13.84 -28.46
C LYS A 358 0.02 -12.43 -28.10
N TRP A 359 1.24 -12.07 -28.50
CA TRP A 359 1.89 -10.80 -28.14
C TRP A 359 1.85 -9.73 -29.23
N ALA A 360 1.17 -9.98 -30.36
CA ALA A 360 1.08 -9.02 -31.48
C ALA A 360 0.57 -7.64 -31.05
N TRP A 361 -0.47 -7.60 -30.20
CA TRP A 361 -1.03 -6.35 -29.69
C TRP A 361 0.01 -5.55 -28.88
N PHE A 362 0.80 -6.24 -28.05
CA PHE A 362 1.80 -5.63 -27.19
C PHE A 362 2.99 -5.12 -28.00
N ARG A 363 3.47 -5.90 -28.98
CA ARG A 363 4.53 -5.45 -29.90
C ARG A 363 4.12 -4.20 -30.68
N ARG A 364 2.89 -4.15 -31.18
CA ARG A 364 2.33 -2.95 -31.84
C ARG A 364 2.32 -1.74 -30.90
N TYR A 365 1.89 -1.95 -29.65
CA TYR A 365 1.95 -0.90 -28.64
C TYR A 365 3.39 -0.42 -28.43
N CYS A 366 4.35 -1.32 -28.24
CA CYS A 366 5.75 -0.97 -28.01
C CYS A 366 6.34 -0.18 -29.18
N THR A 367 6.10 -0.60 -30.42
CA THR A 367 6.53 0.14 -31.62
C THR A 367 5.91 1.54 -31.65
N ALA A 368 4.59 1.66 -31.50
CA ALA A 368 3.89 2.95 -31.52
C ALA A 368 4.37 3.88 -30.40
N SER A 369 4.55 3.36 -29.19
CA SER A 369 5.05 4.10 -28.03
C SER A 369 6.46 4.65 -28.29
N ARG A 370 7.38 3.80 -28.78
CA ARG A 370 8.77 4.20 -29.09
C ARG A 370 8.84 5.21 -30.22
N VAL A 371 8.02 5.06 -31.27
CA VAL A 371 7.91 6.04 -32.36
C VAL A 371 7.39 7.37 -31.84
N ALA A 372 6.35 7.37 -31.00
CA ALA A 372 5.80 8.59 -30.41
C ALA A 372 6.86 9.32 -29.55
N VAL A 373 7.62 8.58 -28.73
CA VAL A 373 8.71 9.15 -27.93
C VAL A 373 9.82 9.70 -28.83
N ALA A 374 10.17 9.01 -29.92
CA ALA A 374 11.19 9.48 -30.85
C ALA A 374 10.77 10.76 -31.59
N LEU A 375 9.49 10.87 -31.96
CA LEU A 375 8.92 12.08 -32.56
C LEU A 375 8.93 13.25 -31.58
N ASP A 376 8.50 13.03 -30.34
CA ASP A 376 8.49 14.03 -29.27
C ASP A 376 9.89 14.55 -28.96
N LYS A 377 10.87 13.63 -28.82
CA LYS A 377 12.26 13.96 -28.50
C LYS A 377 13.12 14.34 -29.72
N ARG A 378 12.56 14.27 -30.94
CA ARG A 378 13.27 14.48 -32.22
C ARG A 378 14.52 13.60 -32.36
N THR A 379 14.44 12.34 -31.93
CA THR A 379 15.51 11.34 -32.07
C THR A 379 15.26 10.41 -33.25
N SER A 380 16.23 9.56 -33.60
CA SER A 380 16.06 8.55 -34.67
C SER A 380 14.89 7.61 -34.37
N GLN A 381 14.07 7.32 -35.40
CA GLN A 381 12.96 6.39 -35.29
C GLN A 381 13.45 4.93 -35.14
N PRO A 382 12.69 4.05 -34.45
CA PRO A 382 13.03 2.64 -34.36
C PRO A 382 13.12 1.98 -35.75
N ARG A 383 14.15 1.14 -35.99
CA ARG A 383 14.37 0.48 -37.29
C ARG A 383 13.15 -0.29 -37.80
N ALA A 384 12.49 -1.01 -36.90
CA ALA A 384 11.28 -1.78 -37.21
C ALA A 384 10.12 -0.93 -37.78
N PHE A 385 10.10 0.39 -37.53
CA PHE A 385 9.11 1.30 -38.14
C PHE A 385 9.52 1.79 -39.53
N LEU A 386 10.82 1.79 -39.84
CA LEU A 386 11.34 2.21 -41.15
C LEU A 386 11.34 1.06 -42.17
N ASP A 387 11.35 -0.18 -41.67
CA ASP A 387 11.37 -1.41 -42.46
C ASP A 387 9.96 -1.95 -42.80
N GLU A 388 8.91 -1.42 -42.16
CA GLU A 388 7.48 -1.61 -42.49
C GLU A 388 6.99 -0.53 -43.47
#